data_AF-A0AAE1CG64-F1
#
_entry.id   AF-A0AAE1CG64-F1
#
_cell.length_a   1.000
_cell.length_b   1.000
_cell.length_c   1.000
_cell.angle_alpha   90.00
_cell.angle_beta   90.00
_cell.angle_gamma   90.00
#
_symmetry.space_group_name_H-M   'P 1'
#
loop_
_entity.id
_entity.type
_entity.pdbx_description
1 polymer ?
#
loop_
_entity_poly.entity_id
_entity_poly.type
_entity_poly.pdbx_seq_one_letter_code
_entity_poly.pdbx_strand_id
1 'polypeptide(L)'
;MLSDRLLENLNLLTLRLQSAIAEFGTGNVLLSLLAIAATAVVADYAHMLYLRSRMPPGPFPLPIVGNTLSLPDNKPWIYFEALSKQYQTPLITFWIGRNPTVWINDAWCAQELFEKKAQIYASRPRMVVFGELGTGQSNLVTMRILNSADRDHWRIHRKLMHLGVGIQSVRGYREVQNNESKVVGLDFLRAPEHYVKHLERYATSVVSIIAFGRRVASYDDPIITEVIALMQLAAELNVPGKSFPMLLETFPFLARFPSFMPWFRGLGNRNQKGGHYFFHTLAQEAVERYDQLSPSEQAAIPTPYCKTLNSEAAKYNLPLDELSSLTGNLFGAGADTSSSTLVTFVLACCAFPEAMHKAQAELDAVVGPNRSPHWDDSPSLPYINAFVKEVLRWRSVAIIGGQPHSPTQDDSYNGWLIPAGAWVQGNLWAIHRHEREFPDPDRFYPDRYLADNPSRRPFPGDKGYMTFGWGRRVCSGQALAEQGTWITVARLLWGFDIRKARDPDTGAEIDVDIFAYTNGLNMRPQPFRCAIVPRSEEIRAALVREGEQALRDLKVLDGESRYRMSTFYQEQRRKYKEEPVLDENGNVKVVRVK
;
A
#
# COMPACT_ATOMS: atom_id res chain seq x y z
N MET A 1 -9.16 -33.61 -23.81
CA MET A 1 -10.02 -32.68 -24.60
C MET A 1 -9.35 -31.35 -25.00
N LEU A 2 -8.87 -30.49 -24.08
CA LEU A 2 -8.13 -29.26 -24.46
C LEU A 2 -6.70 -29.53 -24.95
N SER A 3 -6.05 -30.55 -24.38
CA SER A 3 -4.75 -31.09 -24.81
C SER A 3 -4.77 -31.61 -26.25
N ASP A 4 -5.80 -32.40 -26.59
CA ASP A 4 -5.88 -33.09 -27.88
C ASP A 4 -6.11 -32.11 -29.03
N ARG A 5 -6.98 -31.09 -28.83
CA ARG A 5 -7.19 -30.02 -29.84
C ARG A 5 -5.96 -29.13 -30.04
N LEU A 6 -5.14 -28.94 -29.02
CA LEU A 6 -3.88 -28.19 -29.15
C LEU A 6 -2.84 -29.01 -29.94
N LEU A 7 -2.74 -30.31 -29.65
CA LEU A 7 -1.89 -31.25 -30.40
C LEU A 7 -2.32 -31.38 -31.86
N GLU A 8 -3.63 -31.43 -32.13
CA GLU A 8 -4.19 -31.48 -33.47
C GLU A 8 -3.88 -30.21 -34.28
N ASN A 9 -4.04 -29.04 -33.65
CA ASN A 9 -3.71 -27.75 -34.28
C ASN A 9 -2.21 -27.59 -34.53
N LEU A 10 -1.37 -28.06 -33.60
CA LEU A 10 0.09 -28.08 -33.78
C LEU A 10 0.50 -29.01 -34.92
N ASN A 11 -0.11 -30.19 -35.02
CA ASN A 11 0.13 -31.15 -36.12
C ASN A 11 -0.33 -30.61 -37.49
N LEU A 12 -1.45 -29.90 -37.54
CA LEU A 12 -1.91 -29.21 -38.74
C LEU A 12 -0.97 -28.07 -39.15
N LEU A 13 -0.44 -27.32 -38.17
CA LEU A 13 0.55 -26.27 -38.41
C LEU A 13 1.86 -26.84 -38.93
N THR A 14 2.35 -27.94 -38.37
CA THR A 14 3.60 -28.59 -38.83
C THR A 14 3.44 -29.18 -40.22
N LEU A 15 2.31 -29.81 -40.53
CA LEU A 15 2.01 -30.31 -41.89
C LEU A 15 1.95 -29.18 -42.91
N ARG A 16 1.31 -28.05 -42.59
CA ARG A 16 1.27 -26.86 -43.46
C ARG A 16 2.64 -26.20 -43.63
N LEU A 17 3.46 -26.21 -42.58
CA LEU A 17 4.84 -25.71 -42.67
C LEU A 17 5.69 -26.61 -43.57
N GLN A 18 5.56 -27.93 -43.41
CA GLN A 18 6.29 -28.91 -44.22
C GLN A 18 5.89 -28.83 -45.69
N SER A 19 4.60 -28.68 -46.01
CA SER A 19 4.15 -28.48 -47.38
C SER A 19 4.65 -27.17 -47.99
N ALA A 20 4.60 -26.07 -47.23
CA ALA A 20 5.11 -24.78 -47.69
C ALA A 20 6.64 -24.78 -47.89
N ILE A 21 7.39 -25.48 -47.03
CA ILE A 21 8.84 -25.65 -47.17
C ILE A 21 9.17 -26.49 -48.42
N ALA A 22 8.40 -27.55 -48.69
CA ALA A 22 8.59 -28.40 -49.86
C ALA A 22 8.28 -27.66 -51.18
N GLU A 23 7.28 -26.77 -51.18
CA GLU A 23 6.82 -26.07 -52.37
C GLU A 23 7.61 -24.78 -52.66
N PHE A 24 7.98 -24.01 -51.64
CA PHE A 24 8.62 -22.69 -51.80
C PHE A 24 10.09 -22.63 -51.36
N GLY A 25 10.61 -23.68 -50.71
CA GLY A 25 11.95 -23.72 -50.15
C GLY A 25 12.06 -23.01 -48.80
N THR A 26 12.92 -23.54 -47.92
CA THR A 26 13.11 -23.05 -46.53
C THR A 26 13.45 -21.56 -46.44
N GLY A 27 14.28 -21.06 -47.37
CA GLY A 27 14.70 -19.66 -47.40
C GLY A 27 13.55 -18.68 -47.65
N ASN A 28 12.67 -19.00 -48.62
CA ASN A 28 11.53 -18.14 -48.96
C ASN A 28 10.46 -18.15 -47.87
N VAL A 29 10.23 -19.30 -47.23
CA VAL A 29 9.33 -19.40 -46.06
C VAL A 29 9.87 -18.56 -44.89
N LEU A 30 11.17 -18.64 -44.60
CA LEU A 30 11.79 -17.84 -43.54
C LEU A 30 11.72 -16.33 -43.85
N LEU A 31 12.03 -15.92 -45.08
CA LEU A 31 11.92 -14.53 -45.52
C LEU A 31 10.48 -14.01 -45.41
N SER A 32 9.49 -14.83 -45.78
CA SER A 32 8.07 -14.46 -45.68
C SER A 32 7.64 -14.30 -44.22
N LEU A 33 8.06 -15.20 -43.33
CA LEU A 33 7.80 -15.08 -41.89
C LEU A 33 8.47 -13.85 -41.28
N LEU A 34 9.70 -13.54 -41.66
CA LEU A 34 10.41 -12.33 -41.23
C LEU A 34 9.73 -11.06 -41.76
N ALA A 35 9.28 -11.05 -43.00
CA ALA A 35 8.55 -9.92 -43.59
C ALA A 35 7.20 -9.69 -42.91
N ILE A 36 6.46 -10.76 -42.58
CA ILE A 36 5.20 -10.68 -41.81
C ILE A 36 5.50 -10.13 -40.42
N ALA A 37 6.52 -10.64 -39.73
CA ALA A 37 6.90 -10.16 -38.40
C ALA A 37 7.33 -8.69 -38.42
N ALA A 38 8.14 -8.28 -39.39
CA ALA A 38 8.55 -6.88 -39.56
C ALA A 38 7.35 -5.98 -39.85
N THR A 39 6.45 -6.40 -40.75
CA THR A 39 5.22 -5.64 -41.06
C THR A 39 4.33 -5.52 -39.84
N ALA A 40 4.16 -6.59 -39.07
CA ALA A 40 3.41 -6.56 -37.82
C ALA A 40 4.02 -5.56 -36.84
N VAL A 41 5.34 -5.56 -36.63
CA VAL A 41 6.05 -4.59 -35.76
C VAL A 41 5.90 -3.15 -36.26
N VAL A 42 5.98 -2.91 -37.57
CA VAL A 42 5.82 -1.56 -38.15
C VAL A 42 4.39 -1.05 -37.99
N ALA A 43 3.39 -1.85 -38.37
CA ALA A 43 1.97 -1.47 -38.26
C ALA A 43 1.58 -1.17 -36.81
N ASP A 44 2.10 -1.99 -35.91
CA ASP A 44 1.91 -1.88 -34.49
C ASP A 44 2.62 -0.66 -33.86
N TYR A 45 3.85 -0.35 -34.30
CA TYR A 45 4.53 0.87 -33.90
C TYR A 45 3.85 2.12 -34.48
N ALA A 46 3.34 2.06 -35.71
CA ALA A 46 2.54 3.13 -36.30
C ALA A 46 1.27 3.40 -35.48
N HIS A 47 0.59 2.34 -34.99
CA HIS A 47 -0.55 2.49 -34.08
C HIS A 47 -0.14 3.14 -32.75
N MET A 48 0.99 2.76 -32.18
CA MET A 48 1.54 3.39 -30.98
C MET A 48 1.82 4.89 -31.18
N LEU A 49 2.42 5.28 -32.31
CA LEU A 49 2.69 6.68 -32.64
C LEU A 49 1.40 7.47 -32.90
N TYR A 50 0.42 6.86 -33.55
CA TYR A 50 -0.90 7.44 -33.73
C TYR A 50 -1.58 7.72 -32.38
N LEU A 51 -1.62 6.74 -31.47
CA LEU A 51 -2.14 6.94 -30.12
C LEU A 51 -1.36 8.04 -29.39
N ARG A 52 -0.03 7.99 -29.39
CA ARG A 52 0.82 9.02 -28.78
C ARG A 52 0.46 10.44 -29.25
N SER A 53 0.17 10.62 -30.55
CA SER A 53 -0.18 11.94 -31.10
C SER A 53 -1.47 12.55 -30.50
N ARG A 54 -2.33 11.72 -29.90
CA ARG A 54 -3.60 12.12 -29.29
C ARG A 54 -3.56 12.13 -27.76
N MET A 55 -2.59 11.47 -27.15
CA MET A 55 -2.44 11.38 -25.70
C MET A 55 -1.71 12.62 -25.13
N PRO A 56 -1.72 12.82 -23.80
CA PRO A 56 -0.86 13.83 -23.18
C PRO A 56 0.60 13.65 -23.60
N PRO A 57 1.40 14.73 -23.67
CA PRO A 57 2.75 14.65 -24.20
C PRO A 57 3.66 13.84 -23.26
N GLY A 58 4.83 13.47 -23.77
CA GLY A 58 5.82 12.71 -23.04
C GLY A 58 6.97 12.26 -23.94
N PRO A 59 8.00 11.62 -23.36
CA PRO A 59 9.18 11.18 -24.09
C PRO A 59 8.80 10.29 -25.27
N PHE A 60 9.56 10.40 -26.36
CA PHE A 60 9.28 9.62 -27.56
C PHE A 60 9.55 8.13 -27.31
N PRO A 61 8.59 7.22 -27.56
CA PRO A 61 8.75 5.80 -27.27
C PRO A 61 9.50 5.08 -28.39
N LEU A 62 10.38 4.16 -27.99
CA LEU A 62 11.03 3.23 -28.90
C LEU A 62 10.07 2.08 -29.28
N PRO A 63 10.25 1.46 -30.46
CA PRO A 63 9.51 0.26 -30.83
C PRO A 63 9.68 -0.84 -29.76
N ILE A 64 8.60 -1.58 -29.50
CA ILE A 64 8.55 -2.73 -28.57
C ILE A 64 8.72 -2.37 -27.08
N VAL A 65 9.80 -1.69 -26.70
CA VAL A 65 10.14 -1.39 -25.30
C VAL A 65 9.53 -0.09 -24.78
N GLY A 66 9.01 0.77 -25.67
CA GLY A 66 8.48 2.07 -25.30
C GLY A 66 9.57 2.95 -24.67
N ASN A 67 9.31 3.43 -23.46
CA ASN A 67 10.23 4.24 -22.68
C ASN A 67 10.87 3.46 -21.51
N THR A 68 10.61 2.16 -21.36
CA THR A 68 11.04 1.38 -20.17
C THR A 68 12.53 1.58 -19.83
N LEU A 69 13.42 1.58 -20.84
CA LEU A 69 14.87 1.72 -20.63
C LEU A 69 15.28 3.11 -20.10
N SER A 70 14.42 4.12 -20.27
CA SER A 70 14.62 5.48 -19.77
C SER A 70 14.16 5.66 -18.32
N LEU A 71 13.57 4.62 -17.68
CA LEU A 71 13.18 4.71 -16.29
C LEU A 71 14.41 4.82 -15.37
N PRO A 72 14.40 5.75 -14.40
CA PRO A 72 15.38 5.74 -13.31
C PRO A 72 15.28 4.44 -12.50
N ASP A 73 16.42 4.02 -11.93
CA ASP A 73 16.47 2.84 -11.05
C ASP A 73 15.84 3.10 -9.68
N ASN A 74 15.90 4.35 -9.21
CA ASN A 74 15.40 4.75 -7.90
C ASN A 74 14.43 5.92 -8.04
N LYS A 75 13.33 5.88 -7.28
CA LYS A 75 12.36 6.97 -7.11
C LYS A 75 11.88 7.58 -8.44
N PRO A 76 11.34 6.78 -9.38
CA PRO A 76 10.97 7.25 -10.72
C PRO A 76 9.90 8.36 -10.71
N TRP A 77 9.12 8.50 -9.63
CA TRP A 77 8.16 9.60 -9.44
C TRP A 77 8.80 11.00 -9.48
N ILE A 78 10.07 11.15 -9.09
CA ILE A 78 10.79 12.43 -9.21
C ILE A 78 11.03 12.77 -10.68
N TYR A 79 11.36 11.76 -11.49
CA TYR A 79 11.53 11.94 -12.92
C TYR A 79 10.23 12.33 -13.63
N PHE A 80 9.09 11.78 -13.21
CA PHE A 80 7.79 12.19 -13.75
C PHE A 80 7.41 13.63 -13.39
N GLU A 81 7.79 14.12 -12.20
CA GLU A 81 7.68 15.54 -11.85
C GLU A 81 8.55 16.41 -12.79
N ALA A 82 9.81 16.01 -13.02
CA ALA A 82 10.72 16.73 -13.90
C ALA A 82 10.19 16.80 -15.35
N LEU A 83 9.64 15.69 -15.87
CA LEU A 83 8.99 15.66 -17.17
C LEU A 83 7.76 16.59 -17.21
N SER A 84 6.93 16.60 -16.17
CA SER A 84 5.78 17.51 -16.07
C SER A 84 6.19 18.97 -16.19
N LYS A 85 7.27 19.36 -15.50
CA LYS A 85 7.86 20.71 -15.59
C LYS A 85 8.43 20.99 -16.98
N GLN A 86 9.16 20.03 -17.57
CA GLN A 86 9.76 20.17 -18.91
C GLN A 86 8.72 20.37 -20.01
N TYR A 87 7.65 19.57 -20.01
CA TYR A 87 6.57 19.66 -21.00
C TYR A 87 5.51 20.70 -20.63
N GLN A 88 5.64 21.37 -19.48
CA GLN A 88 4.72 22.38 -18.97
C GLN A 88 3.25 21.90 -18.95
N THR A 89 3.04 20.65 -18.52
CA THR A 89 1.72 20.03 -18.46
C THR A 89 1.55 19.19 -17.20
N PRO A 90 0.35 19.14 -16.61
CA PRO A 90 0.08 18.29 -15.47
C PRO A 90 0.07 16.78 -15.78
N LEU A 91 -0.16 16.40 -17.05
CA LEU A 91 -0.28 15.02 -17.49
C LEU A 91 0.88 14.61 -18.39
N ILE A 92 1.57 13.52 -18.05
CA ILE A 92 2.67 12.97 -18.84
C ILE A 92 2.35 11.54 -19.26
N THR A 93 2.48 11.23 -20.55
CA THR A 93 2.38 9.85 -21.04
C THR A 93 3.74 9.21 -21.10
N PHE A 94 3.87 8.04 -20.46
CA PHE A 94 5.06 7.21 -20.47
C PHE A 94 4.71 5.79 -20.91
N TRP A 95 5.47 5.20 -21.83
CA TRP A 95 5.16 3.89 -22.36
C TRP A 95 5.97 2.79 -21.67
N ILE A 96 5.31 1.90 -20.94
CA ILE A 96 5.94 0.69 -20.38
C ILE A 96 5.71 -0.44 -21.37
N GLY A 97 6.72 -0.72 -22.19
CA GLY A 97 6.55 -1.55 -23.39
C GLY A 97 5.49 -0.97 -24.32
N ARG A 98 4.32 -1.60 -24.33
CA ARG A 98 3.17 -1.25 -25.18
C ARG A 98 1.99 -0.65 -24.42
N ASN A 99 2.11 -0.58 -23.10
CA ASN A 99 1.07 -0.02 -22.25
C ASN A 99 1.34 1.47 -22.04
N PRO A 100 0.43 2.37 -22.47
CA PRO A 100 0.55 3.78 -22.12
C PRO A 100 0.19 3.98 -20.64
N THR A 101 1.06 4.70 -19.94
CA THR A 101 0.89 5.10 -18.54
C THR A 101 0.84 6.61 -18.44
N VAL A 102 -0.33 7.15 -18.07
CA VAL A 102 -0.55 8.58 -17.84
C VAL A 102 -0.25 8.91 -16.38
N TRP A 103 0.73 9.75 -16.14
CA TRP A 103 1.10 10.27 -14.83
C TRP A 103 0.45 11.63 -14.58
N ILE A 104 -0.27 11.75 -13.47
CA ILE A 104 -0.91 12.97 -13.01
C ILE A 104 -0.04 13.64 -11.96
N ASN A 105 0.50 14.82 -12.25
CA ASN A 105 1.41 15.56 -11.36
C ASN A 105 0.75 16.75 -10.65
N ASP A 106 -0.57 16.91 -10.80
CA ASP A 106 -1.34 18.07 -10.39
C ASP A 106 -2.60 17.68 -9.60
N ALA A 107 -2.87 18.42 -8.51
CA ALA A 107 -3.99 18.14 -7.61
C ALA A 107 -5.36 18.29 -8.30
N TRP A 108 -5.52 19.32 -9.15
CA TRP A 108 -6.80 19.62 -9.79
C TRP A 108 -7.11 18.60 -10.88
N CYS A 109 -6.11 18.20 -11.66
CA CYS A 109 -6.25 17.12 -12.64
C CYS A 109 -6.62 15.79 -11.94
N ALA A 110 -5.99 15.48 -10.81
CA ALA A 110 -6.31 14.29 -10.03
C ALA A 110 -7.77 14.33 -9.51
N GLN A 111 -8.22 15.49 -9.02
CA GLN A 111 -9.60 15.69 -8.60
C GLN A 111 -10.60 15.50 -9.77
N GLU A 112 -10.32 16.09 -10.93
CA GLU A 112 -11.21 15.96 -12.10
C GLU A 112 -11.32 14.50 -12.57
N LEU A 113 -10.19 13.82 -12.74
CA LEU A 113 -10.17 12.47 -13.31
C LEU A 113 -10.57 11.39 -12.30
N PHE A 114 -10.00 11.42 -11.09
CA PHE A 114 -10.21 10.34 -10.13
C PHE A 114 -11.39 10.54 -9.19
N GLU A 115 -11.79 11.79 -8.90
CA GLU A 115 -12.95 12.08 -8.04
C GLU A 115 -14.21 12.31 -8.88
N LYS A 116 -14.23 13.36 -9.69
CA LYS A 116 -15.43 13.74 -10.47
C LYS A 116 -15.78 12.71 -11.54
N LYS A 117 -14.78 12.15 -12.22
CA LYS A 117 -14.94 11.06 -13.20
C LYS A 117 -14.68 9.67 -12.62
N ALA A 118 -14.83 9.48 -11.30
CA ALA A 118 -14.60 8.19 -10.63
C ALA A 118 -15.38 7.01 -11.22
N GLN A 119 -16.44 7.23 -12.02
CA GLN A 119 -17.23 6.16 -12.66
C GLN A 119 -16.41 5.44 -13.74
N ILE A 120 -15.59 6.24 -14.43
CA ILE A 120 -14.75 5.85 -15.56
C ILE A 120 -13.43 5.29 -15.01
N TYR A 121 -12.80 5.99 -14.06
CA TYR A 121 -11.45 5.65 -13.55
C TYR A 121 -11.44 4.68 -12.36
N ALA A 122 -12.53 3.96 -12.06
CA ALA A 122 -12.58 3.05 -10.91
C ALA A 122 -11.85 1.71 -11.12
N SER A 123 -11.53 1.35 -12.36
CA SER A 123 -10.93 0.05 -12.68
C SER A 123 -9.44 0.03 -12.35
N ARG A 124 -8.84 -1.15 -12.50
CA ARG A 124 -7.39 -1.38 -12.43
C ARG A 124 -6.89 -1.84 -13.79
N PRO A 125 -5.68 -1.42 -14.21
CA PRO A 125 -5.12 -1.93 -15.44
C PRO A 125 -4.71 -3.39 -15.26
N ARG A 126 -4.40 -4.07 -16.37
CA ARG A 126 -3.78 -5.39 -16.32
C ARG A 126 -2.34 -5.24 -15.82
N MET A 127 -2.08 -5.75 -14.61
CA MET A 127 -0.75 -5.81 -14.01
C MET A 127 -0.28 -7.26 -14.01
N VAL A 128 0.84 -7.55 -14.66
CA VAL A 128 1.40 -8.91 -14.75
C VAL A 128 2.07 -9.30 -13.43
N VAL A 129 2.91 -8.42 -12.89
CA VAL A 129 3.73 -8.69 -11.71
C VAL A 129 2.87 -8.65 -10.46
N PHE A 130 2.27 -7.49 -10.16
CA PHE A 130 1.51 -7.33 -8.92
C PHE A 130 0.15 -8.04 -8.96
N GLY A 131 -0.47 -8.11 -10.14
CA GLY A 131 -1.78 -8.74 -10.35
C GLY A 131 -1.71 -10.24 -10.63
N GLU A 132 -1.32 -10.63 -11.84
CA GLU A 132 -1.40 -12.03 -12.29
C GLU A 132 -0.44 -12.98 -11.55
N LEU A 133 0.78 -12.52 -11.26
CA LEU A 133 1.80 -13.30 -10.55
C LEU A 133 1.76 -13.10 -9.03
N GLY A 134 1.15 -12.01 -8.57
CA GLY A 134 1.04 -11.63 -7.17
C GLY A 134 -0.30 -12.01 -6.55
N THR A 135 -1.11 -11.00 -6.20
CA THR A 135 -2.33 -11.18 -5.38
C THR A 135 -3.58 -11.60 -6.16
N GLY A 136 -3.49 -11.77 -7.47
CA GLY A 136 -4.60 -12.21 -8.32
C GLY A 136 -5.72 -11.18 -8.45
N GLN A 137 -6.93 -11.66 -8.74
CA GLN A 137 -8.15 -10.84 -8.85
C GLN A 137 -9.10 -11.02 -7.65
N SER A 138 -8.75 -11.84 -6.66
CA SER A 138 -9.47 -11.99 -5.38
C SER A 138 -9.06 -10.96 -4.33
N ASN A 139 -8.11 -10.07 -4.65
CA ASN A 139 -7.66 -9.02 -3.75
C ASN A 139 -8.25 -7.65 -4.15
N LEU A 140 -8.94 -6.99 -3.20
CA LEU A 140 -9.55 -5.66 -3.37
C LEU A 140 -8.63 -4.62 -4.01
N VAL A 141 -7.32 -4.69 -3.78
CA VAL A 141 -6.32 -3.75 -4.29
C VAL A 141 -6.10 -3.89 -5.81
N THR A 142 -6.25 -5.10 -6.35
CA THR A 142 -5.95 -5.47 -7.76
C THR A 142 -7.18 -5.81 -8.59
N MET A 143 -8.37 -5.93 -7.99
CA MET A 143 -9.63 -6.20 -8.68
C MET A 143 -9.87 -5.25 -9.85
N ARG A 144 -10.03 -5.80 -11.04
CA ARG A 144 -10.41 -5.06 -12.26
C ARG A 144 -11.92 -4.98 -12.38
N ILE A 145 -12.41 -3.88 -12.92
CA ILE A 145 -13.83 -3.66 -13.23
C ILE A 145 -13.95 -3.55 -14.75
N LEU A 146 -14.33 -4.63 -15.43
CA LEU A 146 -14.45 -4.67 -16.89
C LEU A 146 -15.92 -4.66 -17.34
N ASN A 147 -16.81 -5.19 -16.50
CA ASN A 147 -18.25 -5.25 -16.74
C ASN A 147 -19.05 -4.90 -15.47
N SER A 148 -20.38 -4.99 -15.56
CA SER A 148 -21.29 -4.72 -14.44
C SER A 148 -21.14 -5.73 -13.30
N ALA A 149 -20.97 -7.02 -13.59
CA ALA A 149 -20.79 -8.05 -12.59
C ALA A 149 -19.51 -7.83 -11.76
N ASP A 150 -18.40 -7.50 -12.41
CA ASP A 150 -17.13 -7.17 -11.73
C ASP A 150 -17.31 -5.95 -10.81
N ARG A 151 -18.08 -4.95 -11.26
CA ARG A 151 -18.35 -3.73 -10.49
C ARG A 151 -19.12 -4.07 -9.22
N ASP A 152 -20.12 -4.94 -9.31
CA ASP A 152 -20.93 -5.33 -8.17
C ASP A 152 -20.15 -6.25 -7.22
N HIS A 153 -19.32 -7.15 -7.75
CA HIS A 153 -18.40 -7.98 -6.97
C HIS A 153 -17.38 -7.13 -6.18
N TRP A 154 -16.79 -6.12 -6.84
CA TRP A 154 -15.91 -5.16 -6.20
C TRP A 154 -16.63 -4.33 -5.13
N ARG A 155 -17.87 -3.90 -5.38
CA ARG A 155 -18.70 -3.18 -4.39
C ARG A 155 -18.97 -4.03 -3.15
N ILE A 156 -19.18 -5.35 -3.30
CA ILE A 156 -19.33 -6.27 -2.18
C ILE A 156 -18.06 -6.28 -1.33
N HIS A 157 -16.89 -6.47 -1.94
CA HIS A 157 -15.61 -6.44 -1.21
C HIS A 157 -15.40 -5.11 -0.49
N ARG A 158 -15.72 -4.01 -1.16
CA ARG A 158 -15.57 -2.67 -0.59
C ARG A 158 -16.54 -2.47 0.58
N LYS A 159 -17.79 -2.92 0.45
CA LYS A 159 -18.79 -2.92 1.53
C LYS A 159 -18.30 -3.72 2.73
N LEU A 160 -17.84 -4.95 2.51
CA LEU A 160 -17.35 -5.83 3.59
C LEU A 160 -16.14 -5.21 4.30
N MET A 161 -15.17 -4.67 3.56
CA MET A 161 -14.03 -3.97 4.15
C MET A 161 -14.47 -2.76 5.01
N HIS A 162 -15.48 -2.01 4.58
CA HIS A 162 -16.03 -0.89 5.34
C HIS A 162 -16.74 -1.31 6.63
N LEU A 163 -17.15 -2.58 6.79
CA LEU A 163 -17.67 -3.06 8.08
C LEU A 163 -16.57 -3.05 9.16
N GLY A 164 -15.32 -3.28 8.77
CA GLY A 164 -14.18 -3.22 9.69
C GLY A 164 -13.63 -1.81 9.87
N VAL A 165 -13.54 -1.00 8.80
CA VAL A 165 -12.80 0.29 8.85
C VAL A 165 -13.56 1.51 8.36
N GLY A 166 -14.86 1.39 8.15
CA GLY A 166 -15.73 2.52 7.86
C GLY A 166 -15.83 3.48 9.07
N ILE A 167 -16.21 4.73 8.79
CA ILE A 167 -16.29 5.81 9.81
C ILE A 167 -17.12 5.40 11.04
N GLN A 168 -18.18 4.62 10.84
CA GLN A 168 -19.05 4.14 11.93
C GLN A 168 -18.32 3.15 12.86
N SER A 169 -17.61 2.17 12.29
CA SER A 169 -16.85 1.16 13.06
C SER A 169 -15.65 1.78 13.78
N VAL A 170 -14.95 2.71 13.12
CA VAL A 170 -13.73 3.34 13.65
C VAL A 170 -13.93 4.08 14.96
N ARG A 171 -15.12 4.68 15.17
CA ARG A 171 -15.44 5.36 16.45
C ARG A 171 -15.37 4.40 17.64
N GLY A 172 -15.75 3.13 17.44
CA GLY A 172 -15.68 2.09 18.46
C GLY A 172 -14.25 1.66 18.83
N TYR A 173 -13.24 2.03 18.03
CA TYR A 173 -11.84 1.68 18.29
C TYR A 173 -11.05 2.78 19.01
N ARG A 174 -11.70 3.89 19.41
CA ARG A 174 -11.05 5.00 20.11
C ARG A 174 -10.34 4.53 21.37
N GLU A 175 -11.00 3.75 22.22
CA GLU A 175 -10.37 3.23 23.46
C GLU A 175 -9.12 2.39 23.18
N VAL A 176 -9.20 1.50 22.18
CA VAL A 176 -8.04 0.69 21.77
C VAL A 176 -6.90 1.57 21.27
N GLN A 177 -7.16 2.49 20.34
CA GLN A 177 -6.13 3.38 19.82
C GLN A 177 -5.57 4.31 20.90
N ASN A 178 -6.41 4.77 21.83
CA ASN A 178 -6.02 5.62 22.95
C ASN A 178 -5.06 4.89 23.89
N ASN A 179 -5.41 3.67 24.29
CA ASN A 179 -4.58 2.87 25.18
C ASN A 179 -3.30 2.42 24.48
N GLU A 180 -3.37 1.98 23.22
CA GLU A 180 -2.16 1.59 22.48
C GLU A 180 -1.19 2.76 22.27
N SER A 181 -1.69 3.98 22.11
CA SER A 181 -0.84 5.17 21.99
C SER A 181 -0.30 5.67 23.34
N LYS A 182 -0.98 5.41 24.47
CA LYS A 182 -0.38 5.57 25.81
C LYS A 182 0.77 4.58 26.03
N VAL A 183 0.61 3.33 25.55
CA VAL A 183 1.69 2.34 25.60
C VAL A 183 2.90 2.80 24.79
N VAL A 184 2.73 3.42 23.62
CA VAL A 184 3.88 4.03 22.89
C VAL A 184 4.61 5.06 23.75
N GLY A 185 3.88 5.90 24.49
CA GLY A 185 4.48 6.86 25.40
C GLY A 185 5.32 6.17 26.49
N LEU A 186 4.82 5.08 27.06
CA LEU A 186 5.59 4.27 28.01
C LEU A 186 6.80 3.58 27.38
N ASP A 187 6.66 3.07 26.15
CA ASP A 187 7.73 2.44 25.38
C ASP A 187 8.88 3.43 25.10
N PHE A 188 8.53 4.67 24.75
CA PHE A 188 9.49 5.76 24.53
C PHE A 188 10.25 6.16 25.79
N LEU A 189 9.63 6.06 26.98
CA LEU A 189 10.33 6.27 28.25
C LEU A 189 11.33 5.15 28.57
N ARG A 190 11.01 3.92 28.17
CA ARG A 190 11.80 2.72 28.52
C ARG A 190 12.99 2.50 27.59
N ALA A 191 12.77 2.63 26.28
CA ALA A 191 13.76 2.35 25.25
C ALA A 191 13.58 3.30 24.05
N PRO A 192 13.87 4.61 24.20
CA PRO A 192 13.66 5.61 23.14
C PRO A 192 14.43 5.30 21.85
N GLU A 193 15.58 4.64 21.93
CA GLU A 193 16.39 4.20 20.79
C GLU A 193 15.67 3.20 19.87
N HIS A 194 14.61 2.57 20.36
CA HIS A 194 13.78 1.62 19.61
C HIS A 194 12.47 2.23 19.09
N TYR A 195 12.38 3.56 19.01
CA TYR A 195 11.15 4.27 18.58
C TYR A 195 10.50 3.71 17.31
N VAL A 196 11.28 3.33 16.29
CA VAL A 196 10.73 2.73 15.06
C VAL A 196 9.98 1.44 15.35
N LYS A 197 10.58 0.55 16.16
CA LYS A 197 9.98 -0.73 16.54
C LYS A 197 8.71 -0.52 17.38
N HIS A 198 8.72 0.47 18.28
CA HIS A 198 7.55 0.81 19.09
C HIS A 198 6.38 1.31 18.24
N LEU A 199 6.67 2.10 17.20
CA LEU A 199 5.66 2.60 16.26
C LEU A 199 5.14 1.50 15.33
N GLU A 200 6.00 0.58 14.89
CA GLU A 200 5.63 -0.63 14.14
C GLU A 200 4.74 -1.56 14.98
N ARG A 201 5.08 -1.77 16.25
CA ARG A 201 4.30 -2.51 17.23
C ARG A 201 2.94 -1.85 17.49
N TYR A 202 2.88 -0.52 17.61
CA TYR A 202 1.62 0.23 17.71
C TYR A 202 0.71 0.00 16.51
N ALA A 203 1.21 0.29 15.31
CA ALA A 203 0.42 0.16 14.10
C ALA A 203 -0.10 -1.27 13.94
N THR A 204 0.79 -2.27 14.11
CA THR A 204 0.45 -3.69 13.98
C THR A 204 -0.53 -4.15 15.05
N SER A 205 -0.35 -3.72 16.31
CA SER A 205 -1.25 -4.09 17.40
C SER A 205 -2.67 -3.57 17.15
N VAL A 206 -2.83 -2.30 16.76
CA VAL A 206 -4.14 -1.72 16.48
C VAL A 206 -4.88 -2.51 15.40
N VAL A 207 -4.23 -2.81 14.27
CA VAL A 207 -4.89 -3.60 13.22
C VAL A 207 -5.06 -5.07 13.58
N SER A 208 -4.19 -5.65 14.40
CA SER A 208 -4.35 -7.02 14.91
C SER A 208 -5.56 -7.13 15.85
N ILE A 209 -5.77 -6.14 16.73
CA ILE A 209 -6.92 -6.10 17.62
C ILE A 209 -8.21 -5.98 16.80
N ILE A 210 -8.23 -5.07 15.82
CA ILE A 210 -9.41 -4.88 14.97
C ILE A 210 -9.66 -6.12 14.10
N ALA A 211 -8.62 -6.69 13.48
CA ALA A 211 -8.76 -7.82 12.58
C ALA A 211 -9.12 -9.13 13.30
N PHE A 212 -8.43 -9.41 14.41
CA PHE A 212 -8.35 -10.73 15.04
C PHE A 212 -8.68 -10.73 16.55
N GLY A 213 -9.02 -9.59 17.15
CA GLY A 213 -9.26 -9.50 18.60
C GLY A 213 -8.01 -9.78 19.44
N ARG A 214 -6.83 -9.59 18.86
CA ARG A 214 -5.54 -9.95 19.44
C ARG A 214 -4.62 -8.75 19.50
N ARG A 215 -4.11 -8.43 20.68
CA ARG A 215 -3.05 -7.45 20.89
C ARG A 215 -1.68 -8.03 20.55
N VAL A 216 -0.83 -7.19 19.95
CA VAL A 216 0.59 -7.48 19.73
C VAL A 216 1.39 -6.71 20.78
N ALA A 217 1.77 -7.41 21.85
CA ALA A 217 2.35 -6.78 23.04
C ALA A 217 3.85 -6.41 22.89
N SER A 218 4.60 -7.18 22.11
CA SER A 218 6.04 -6.98 21.90
C SER A 218 6.34 -6.68 20.43
N TYR A 219 7.35 -5.85 20.18
CA TYR A 219 7.86 -5.62 18.83
C TYR A 219 8.60 -6.84 18.24
N ASP A 220 8.97 -7.81 19.08
CA ASP A 220 9.59 -9.07 18.66
C ASP A 220 8.56 -10.15 18.29
N ASP A 221 7.25 -9.83 18.33
CA ASP A 221 6.23 -10.75 17.82
C ASP A 221 6.51 -11.01 16.33
N PRO A 222 6.73 -12.28 15.93
CA PRO A 222 7.08 -12.61 14.55
C PRO A 222 6.08 -12.08 13.53
N ILE A 223 4.81 -11.94 13.92
CA ILE A 223 3.76 -11.42 13.05
C ILE A 223 4.11 -10.03 12.51
N ILE A 224 4.81 -9.20 13.29
CA ILE A 224 5.27 -7.86 12.87
C ILE A 224 6.30 -8.03 11.76
N THR A 225 7.39 -8.76 12.05
CA THR A 225 8.52 -8.89 11.12
C THR A 225 8.11 -9.51 9.79
N GLU A 226 7.26 -10.54 9.82
CA GLU A 226 6.82 -11.25 8.63
C GLU A 226 5.86 -10.43 7.77
N VAL A 227 4.93 -9.70 8.38
CA VAL A 227 3.95 -8.89 7.65
C VAL A 227 4.56 -7.61 7.12
N ILE A 228 5.42 -6.93 7.89
CA ILE A 228 6.15 -5.76 7.40
C ILE A 228 7.03 -6.14 6.21
N ALA A 229 7.77 -7.26 6.28
CA ALA A 229 8.59 -7.72 5.16
C ALA A 229 7.75 -8.03 3.90
N LEU A 230 6.58 -8.66 4.06
CA LEU A 230 5.66 -8.92 2.95
C LEU A 230 5.14 -7.61 2.33
N MET A 231 4.80 -6.62 3.15
CA MET A 231 4.30 -5.33 2.68
C MET A 231 5.38 -4.50 1.99
N GLN A 232 6.61 -4.52 2.49
CA GLN A 232 7.74 -3.86 1.85
C GLN A 232 8.03 -4.45 0.47
N LEU A 233 8.04 -5.78 0.35
CA LEU A 233 8.17 -6.43 -0.95
C LEU A 233 7.03 -6.05 -1.91
N ALA A 234 5.79 -6.05 -1.41
CA ALA A 234 4.62 -5.62 -2.20
C ALA A 234 4.75 -4.15 -2.65
N ALA A 235 5.26 -3.27 -1.80
CA ALA A 235 5.49 -1.86 -2.13
C ALA A 235 6.59 -1.67 -3.18
N GLU A 236 7.66 -2.47 -3.15
CA GLU A 236 8.72 -2.46 -4.16
C GLU A 236 8.22 -2.94 -5.53
N LEU A 237 7.43 -4.02 -5.56
CA LEU A 237 6.86 -4.59 -6.78
C LEU A 237 5.78 -3.71 -7.44
N ASN A 238 5.35 -2.63 -6.78
CA ASN A 238 4.43 -1.64 -7.35
C ASN A 238 5.13 -0.48 -8.05
N VAL A 239 6.44 -0.32 -7.85
CA VAL A 239 7.19 0.76 -8.49
C VAL A 239 7.57 0.30 -9.91
N PRO A 240 7.22 1.05 -10.97
CA PRO A 240 7.70 0.74 -12.31
C PRO A 240 9.23 0.70 -12.35
N GLY A 241 9.79 -0.31 -13.01
CA GLY A 241 11.23 -0.51 -13.06
C GLY A 241 11.69 -1.13 -14.37
N LYS A 242 12.98 -0.92 -14.68
CA LYS A 242 13.66 -1.49 -15.88
C LYS A 242 14.47 -2.75 -15.58
N SER A 243 14.36 -3.29 -14.37
CA SER A 243 15.01 -4.52 -13.92
C SER A 243 13.97 -5.61 -13.67
N PHE A 244 14.37 -6.88 -13.68
CA PHE A 244 13.49 -7.96 -13.24
C PHE A 244 13.20 -7.85 -11.74
N PRO A 245 11.96 -8.13 -11.30
CA PRO A 245 10.86 -8.71 -12.09
C PRO A 245 9.99 -7.71 -12.89
N MET A 246 10.18 -6.40 -12.75
CA MET A 246 9.32 -5.38 -13.38
C MET A 246 9.37 -5.34 -14.91
N LEU A 247 10.46 -5.84 -15.53
CA LEU A 247 10.50 -6.03 -16.99
C LEU A 247 9.43 -6.99 -17.53
N LEU A 248 8.80 -7.82 -16.67
CA LEU A 248 7.65 -8.64 -17.05
C LEU A 248 6.43 -7.80 -17.47
N GLU A 249 6.31 -6.55 -16.97
CA GLU A 249 5.26 -5.63 -17.44
C GLU A 249 5.52 -5.14 -18.87
N THR A 250 6.79 -5.03 -19.25
CA THR A 250 7.21 -4.67 -20.63
C THR A 250 7.09 -5.87 -21.57
N PHE A 251 7.39 -7.07 -21.07
CA PHE A 251 7.35 -8.32 -21.84
C PHE A 251 6.44 -9.38 -21.18
N PRO A 252 5.10 -9.22 -21.21
CA PRO A 252 4.16 -10.10 -20.51
C PRO A 252 4.25 -11.58 -20.90
N PHE A 253 4.73 -11.89 -22.11
CA PHE A 253 4.86 -13.28 -22.56
C PHE A 253 5.88 -14.08 -21.73
N LEU A 254 6.85 -13.41 -21.08
CA LEU A 254 7.83 -14.05 -20.19
C LEU A 254 7.17 -14.66 -18.94
N ALA A 255 5.99 -14.17 -18.54
CA ALA A 255 5.24 -14.71 -17.40
C ALA A 255 4.74 -16.15 -17.63
N ARG A 256 4.69 -16.61 -18.88
CA ARG A 256 4.24 -17.97 -19.26
C ARG A 256 5.31 -19.05 -19.04
N PHE A 257 6.55 -18.65 -18.79
CA PHE A 257 7.66 -19.59 -18.60
C PHE A 257 7.65 -20.22 -17.19
N PRO A 258 8.35 -21.36 -17.00
CA PRO A 258 8.49 -22.02 -15.71
C PRO A 258 9.05 -21.10 -14.61
N SER A 259 8.62 -21.31 -13.37
CA SER A 259 8.93 -20.42 -12.23
C SER A 259 10.42 -20.34 -11.84
N PHE A 260 11.26 -21.30 -12.26
CA PHE A 260 12.70 -21.29 -11.96
C PHE A 260 13.49 -20.30 -12.83
N MET A 261 12.87 -19.69 -13.84
CA MET A 261 13.56 -18.78 -14.74
C MET A 261 14.13 -17.54 -14.00
N PRO A 262 15.28 -17.00 -14.42
CA PRO A 262 15.95 -15.90 -13.72
C PRO A 262 15.10 -14.65 -13.54
N TRP A 263 14.18 -14.36 -14.48
CA TRP A 263 13.31 -13.18 -14.44
C TRP A 263 12.20 -13.23 -13.38
N PHE A 264 11.99 -14.38 -12.73
CA PHE A 264 11.09 -14.49 -11.59
C PHE A 264 11.78 -14.29 -10.24
N ARG A 265 13.12 -14.12 -10.22
CA ARG A 265 13.84 -13.76 -8.99
C ARG A 265 13.33 -12.42 -8.47
N GLY A 266 13.10 -12.33 -7.16
CA GLY A 266 12.55 -11.13 -6.51
C GLY A 266 11.03 -11.09 -6.38
N LEU A 267 10.26 -12.01 -6.97
CA LEU A 267 8.79 -12.08 -6.77
C LEU A 267 8.36 -12.72 -5.43
N GLY A 268 9.31 -13.08 -4.57
CA GLY A 268 9.04 -13.97 -3.45
C GLY A 268 8.73 -15.40 -3.91
N ASN A 269 8.32 -16.27 -2.98
CA ASN A 269 8.15 -17.69 -3.24
C ASN A 269 6.80 -17.99 -3.94
N ARG A 270 6.77 -18.07 -5.28
CA ARG A 270 5.56 -18.34 -6.09
C ARG A 270 4.78 -19.62 -5.70
N ASN A 271 5.45 -20.60 -5.07
CA ASN A 271 4.80 -21.84 -4.62
C ASN A 271 4.07 -21.69 -3.28
N GLN A 272 4.19 -20.54 -2.62
CA GLN A 272 3.29 -20.14 -1.55
C GLN A 272 2.12 -19.40 -2.20
N LYS A 273 1.03 -20.12 -2.52
CA LYS A 273 -0.33 -19.53 -2.67
C LYS A 273 -0.83 -18.99 -1.32
N GLY A 274 0.08 -18.40 -0.56
CA GLY A 274 0.19 -18.69 0.84
C GLY A 274 -0.65 -17.77 1.69
N GLY A 275 -0.56 -16.46 1.44
CA GLY A 275 -1.23 -15.45 2.27
C GLY A 275 -2.72 -15.74 2.43
N HIS A 276 -3.36 -16.27 1.37
CA HIS A 276 -4.77 -16.66 1.36
C HIS A 276 -5.12 -17.77 2.35
N TYR A 277 -4.20 -18.65 2.72
CA TYR A 277 -4.50 -19.64 3.76
C TYR A 277 -4.09 -19.15 5.14
N PHE A 278 -2.97 -18.42 5.24
CA PHE A 278 -2.49 -17.94 6.54
C PHE A 278 -3.45 -16.97 7.21
N PHE A 279 -3.88 -15.91 6.52
CA PHE A 279 -4.82 -14.95 7.10
C PHE A 279 -6.21 -15.54 7.34
N HIS A 280 -6.58 -16.57 6.57
CA HIS A 280 -7.82 -17.29 6.82
C HIS A 280 -7.72 -18.15 8.08
N THR A 281 -6.63 -18.89 8.26
CA THR A 281 -6.43 -19.71 9.45
C THR A 281 -6.27 -18.84 10.70
N LEU A 282 -5.59 -17.70 10.62
CA LEU A 282 -5.56 -16.72 11.73
C LEU A 282 -6.96 -16.17 12.03
N ALA A 283 -7.76 -15.87 11.00
CA ALA A 283 -9.15 -15.45 11.18
C ALA A 283 -9.99 -16.52 11.87
N GLN A 284 -9.84 -17.79 11.50
CA GLN A 284 -10.53 -18.91 12.16
C GLN A 284 -10.11 -19.04 13.63
N GLU A 285 -8.81 -19.03 13.92
CA GLU A 285 -8.30 -19.06 15.29
C GLU A 285 -8.87 -17.91 16.13
N ALA A 286 -8.93 -16.70 15.56
CA ALA A 286 -9.48 -15.53 16.21
C ALA A 286 -10.98 -15.66 16.52
N VAL A 287 -11.77 -16.18 15.57
CA VAL A 287 -13.22 -16.41 15.79
C VAL A 287 -13.43 -17.48 16.86
N GLU A 288 -12.71 -18.59 16.81
CA GLU A 288 -12.78 -19.66 17.83
C GLU A 288 -12.46 -19.12 19.23
N ARG A 289 -11.40 -18.31 19.36
CA ARG A 289 -11.03 -17.69 20.64
C ARG A 289 -12.11 -16.75 21.14
N TYR A 290 -12.66 -15.91 20.26
CA TYR A 290 -13.70 -14.95 20.63
C TYR A 290 -14.98 -15.65 21.09
N ASP A 291 -15.38 -16.74 20.41
CA ASP A 291 -16.60 -17.49 20.75
C ASP A 291 -16.48 -18.27 22.07
N GLN A 292 -15.25 -18.51 22.54
CA GLN A 292 -14.99 -19.12 23.86
C GLN A 292 -15.10 -18.12 25.03
N LEU A 293 -15.10 -16.81 24.75
CA LEU A 293 -15.26 -15.77 25.78
C LEU A 293 -16.69 -15.72 26.32
N SER A 294 -16.83 -15.39 27.61
CA SER A 294 -18.13 -15.13 28.23
C SER A 294 -18.82 -13.89 27.62
N PRO A 295 -20.16 -13.76 27.72
CA PRO A 295 -20.86 -12.58 27.20
C PRO A 295 -20.37 -11.24 27.77
N SER A 296 -19.94 -11.22 29.04
CA SER A 296 -19.36 -10.03 29.67
C SER A 296 -17.98 -9.68 29.10
N GLU A 297 -17.16 -10.68 28.78
CA GLU A 297 -15.85 -10.46 28.15
C GLU A 297 -16.00 -9.99 26.71
N GLN A 298 -16.94 -10.58 25.95
CA GLN A 298 -17.26 -10.13 24.60
C GLN A 298 -17.77 -8.68 24.56
N ALA A 299 -18.53 -8.25 25.56
CA ALA A 299 -18.99 -6.86 25.68
C ALA A 299 -17.87 -5.87 26.02
N ALA A 300 -16.77 -6.35 26.62
CA ALA A 300 -15.65 -5.52 27.04
C ALA A 300 -14.62 -5.24 25.94
N ILE A 301 -14.66 -5.98 24.83
CA ILE A 301 -13.71 -5.83 23.71
C ILE A 301 -14.45 -5.58 22.38
N PRO A 302 -13.81 -4.94 21.40
CA PRO A 302 -14.40 -4.81 20.08
C PRO A 302 -14.57 -6.19 19.41
N THR A 303 -15.71 -6.41 18.75
CA THR A 303 -15.90 -7.59 17.91
C THR A 303 -14.84 -7.63 16.80
N PRO A 304 -14.08 -8.72 16.66
CA PRO A 304 -13.08 -8.87 15.60
C PRO A 304 -13.71 -8.79 14.22
N TYR A 305 -13.08 -8.04 13.32
CA TYR A 305 -13.52 -7.90 11.94
C TYR A 305 -13.68 -9.24 11.24
N CYS A 306 -12.79 -10.21 11.50
CA CYS A 306 -12.92 -11.55 10.91
C CYS A 306 -14.23 -12.26 11.28
N LYS A 307 -14.78 -12.02 12.48
CA LYS A 307 -16.07 -12.57 12.91
C LYS A 307 -17.21 -11.93 12.12
N THR A 308 -17.23 -10.60 12.03
CA THR A 308 -18.22 -9.85 11.23
C THR A 308 -18.14 -10.20 9.75
N LEU A 309 -16.92 -10.36 9.22
CA LEU A 309 -16.68 -10.74 7.84
C LEU A 309 -17.25 -12.13 7.55
N ASN A 310 -16.99 -13.13 8.41
CA ASN A 310 -17.52 -14.48 8.23
C ASN A 310 -19.06 -14.50 8.21
N SER A 311 -19.71 -13.76 9.11
CA SER A 311 -21.18 -13.70 9.15
C SER A 311 -21.80 -13.00 7.94
N GLU A 312 -21.17 -11.93 7.45
CA GLU A 312 -21.73 -11.14 6.35
C GLU A 312 -21.37 -11.71 4.98
N ALA A 313 -20.18 -12.28 4.83
CA ALA A 313 -19.74 -12.82 3.55
C ALA A 313 -20.46 -14.12 3.16
N ALA A 314 -21.04 -14.85 4.13
CA ALA A 314 -21.93 -15.97 3.86
C ALA A 314 -23.14 -15.59 2.99
N LYS A 315 -23.57 -14.31 3.02
CA LYS A 315 -24.68 -13.79 2.19
C LYS A 315 -24.31 -13.67 0.71
N TYR A 316 -23.01 -13.66 0.40
CA TYR A 316 -22.48 -13.37 -0.93
C TYR A 316 -21.73 -14.56 -1.54
N ASN A 317 -21.63 -15.69 -0.83
CA ASN A 317 -20.91 -16.89 -1.27
C ASN A 317 -19.46 -16.60 -1.70
N LEU A 318 -18.74 -15.74 -0.97
CA LEU A 318 -17.35 -15.42 -1.32
C LEU A 318 -16.44 -16.62 -1.12
N PRO A 319 -15.53 -16.91 -2.06
CA PRO A 319 -14.54 -17.97 -1.92
C PRO A 319 -13.52 -17.65 -0.82
N LEU A 320 -12.85 -18.69 -0.34
CA LEU A 320 -11.95 -18.65 0.79
C LEU A 320 -10.79 -17.65 0.62
N ASP A 321 -10.27 -17.55 -0.60
CA ASP A 321 -9.13 -16.71 -0.94
C ASP A 321 -9.49 -15.22 -0.91
N GLU A 322 -10.74 -14.86 -1.25
CA GLU A 322 -11.28 -13.51 -1.12
C GLU A 322 -11.48 -13.11 0.34
N LEU A 323 -12.06 -14.00 1.15
CA LEU A 323 -12.21 -13.78 2.61
C LEU A 323 -10.88 -13.54 3.28
N SER A 324 -9.90 -14.37 2.95
CA SER A 324 -8.55 -14.24 3.47
C SER A 324 -7.87 -12.95 3.01
N SER A 325 -8.05 -12.59 1.73
CA SER A 325 -7.50 -11.35 1.18
C SER A 325 -8.07 -10.13 1.88
N LEU A 326 -9.37 -10.11 2.21
CA LEU A 326 -9.99 -8.99 2.94
C LEU A 326 -9.38 -8.80 4.33
N THR A 327 -9.18 -9.89 5.08
CA THR A 327 -8.54 -9.83 6.41
C THR A 327 -7.06 -9.48 6.32
N GLY A 328 -6.34 -10.07 5.37
CA GLY A 328 -4.94 -9.77 5.10
C GLY A 328 -4.71 -8.33 4.64
N ASN A 329 -5.63 -7.76 3.87
CA ASN A 329 -5.58 -6.37 3.42
C ASN A 329 -5.70 -5.39 4.59
N LEU A 330 -6.60 -5.64 5.55
CA LEU A 330 -6.72 -4.83 6.76
C LEU A 330 -5.41 -4.85 7.55
N PHE A 331 -4.91 -6.05 7.81
CA PHE A 331 -3.76 -6.26 8.67
C PHE A 331 -2.45 -5.75 8.05
N GLY A 332 -2.16 -6.14 6.81
CA GLY A 332 -0.93 -5.73 6.12
C GLY A 332 -0.89 -4.23 5.86
N ALA A 333 -1.95 -3.67 5.26
CA ALA A 333 -1.92 -2.26 4.85
C ALA A 333 -1.82 -1.31 6.05
N GLY A 334 -2.53 -1.57 7.16
CA GLY A 334 -2.54 -0.66 8.29
C GLY A 334 -1.29 -0.73 9.18
N ALA A 335 -0.56 -1.85 9.16
CA ALA A 335 0.68 -2.00 9.92
C ALA A 335 1.84 -1.16 9.33
N ASP A 336 2.16 -1.35 8.05
CA ASP A 336 3.30 -0.70 7.39
C ASP A 336 3.06 0.81 7.15
N THR A 337 1.86 1.19 6.70
CA THR A 337 1.59 2.60 6.33
C THR A 337 1.47 3.53 7.53
N SER A 338 0.79 3.10 8.60
CA SER A 338 0.60 3.93 9.79
C SER A 338 1.92 4.12 10.55
N SER A 339 2.73 3.05 10.68
CA SER A 339 4.05 3.14 11.31
C SER A 339 4.98 4.06 10.52
N SER A 340 5.03 3.93 9.18
CA SER A 340 5.84 4.80 8.31
C SER A 340 5.44 6.28 8.40
N THR A 341 4.14 6.57 8.57
CA THR A 341 3.63 7.92 8.81
C THR A 341 4.13 8.47 10.15
N LEU A 342 4.11 7.66 11.21
CA LEU A 342 4.57 8.07 12.53
C LEU A 342 6.10 8.22 12.61
N VAL A 343 6.86 7.41 11.87
CA VAL A 343 8.32 7.59 11.76
C VAL A 343 8.65 8.89 11.00
N THR A 344 7.86 9.24 9.98
CA THR A 344 7.94 10.55 9.30
C THR A 344 7.65 11.71 10.25
N PHE A 345 6.70 11.55 11.17
CA PHE A 345 6.44 12.52 12.24
C PHE A 345 7.69 12.75 13.13
N VAL A 346 8.38 11.68 13.54
CA VAL A 346 9.62 11.80 14.35
C VAL A 346 10.71 12.54 13.57
N LEU A 347 10.86 12.25 12.28
CA LEU A 347 11.80 12.95 11.40
C LEU A 347 11.45 14.45 11.30
N ALA A 348 10.18 14.78 11.14
CA ALA A 348 9.71 16.16 11.09
C ALA A 348 10.03 16.93 12.38
N CYS A 349 9.84 16.31 13.55
CA CYS A 349 10.19 16.95 14.83
C CYS A 349 11.69 17.23 14.95
N CYS A 350 12.54 16.28 14.50
CA CYS A 350 14.00 16.46 14.53
C CYS A 350 14.49 17.54 13.55
N ALA A 351 13.87 17.61 12.36
CA ALA A 351 14.28 18.52 11.31
C ALA A 351 13.71 19.94 11.46
N PHE A 352 12.52 20.08 12.07
CA PHE A 352 11.77 21.33 12.20
C PHE A 352 11.25 21.52 13.64
N PRO A 353 12.14 21.70 14.62
CA PRO A 353 11.77 21.79 16.03
C PRO A 353 10.86 23.00 16.32
N GLU A 354 10.87 24.05 15.50
CA GLU A 354 10.00 25.20 15.67
C GLU A 354 8.51 24.85 15.53
N ALA A 355 8.17 23.90 14.66
CA ALA A 355 6.81 23.42 14.51
C ALA A 355 6.38 22.62 15.74
N MET A 356 7.28 21.79 16.28
CA MET A 356 7.05 21.03 17.50
C MET A 356 6.83 21.97 18.70
N HIS A 357 7.66 22.99 18.88
CA HIS A 357 7.54 23.92 20.01
C HIS A 357 6.22 24.71 20.00
N LYS A 358 5.74 25.13 18.82
CA LYS A 358 4.42 25.77 18.70
C LYS A 358 3.28 24.82 19.10
N ALA A 359 3.36 23.56 18.65
CA ALA A 359 2.38 22.53 19.00
C ALA A 359 2.38 22.24 20.52
N GLN A 360 3.57 22.15 21.11
CA GLN A 360 3.76 21.99 22.55
C GLN A 360 3.17 23.15 23.35
N ALA A 361 3.38 24.40 22.92
CA ALA A 361 2.78 25.56 23.58
C ALA A 361 1.24 25.53 23.57
N GLU A 362 0.63 25.11 22.46
CA GLU A 362 -0.83 24.92 22.38
C GLU A 362 -1.30 23.82 23.34
N LEU A 363 -0.59 22.68 23.38
CA LEU A 363 -0.89 21.57 24.28
C LEU A 363 -0.75 21.97 25.76
N ASP A 364 0.26 22.75 26.11
CA ASP A 364 0.46 23.23 27.48
C ASP A 364 -0.69 24.14 27.93
N ALA A 365 -1.17 25.01 27.02
CA ALA A 365 -2.27 25.93 27.30
C ALA A 365 -3.63 25.23 27.44
N VAL A 366 -3.88 24.18 26.65
CA VAL A 366 -5.21 23.53 26.57
C VAL A 366 -5.31 22.28 27.46
N VAL A 367 -4.26 21.45 27.47
CA VAL A 367 -4.25 20.14 28.13
C VAL A 367 -3.55 20.21 29.49
N GLY A 368 -2.46 20.98 29.58
CA GLY A 368 -1.61 21.05 30.77
C GLY A 368 -0.82 19.75 31.05
N PRO A 369 -0.09 19.66 32.18
CA PRO A 369 0.88 18.59 32.40
C PRO A 369 0.31 17.31 33.06
N ASN A 370 -0.93 17.35 33.57
CA ASN A 370 -1.44 16.30 34.48
C ASN A 370 -2.10 15.10 33.79
N ARG A 371 -2.46 15.24 32.51
CA ARG A 371 -3.09 14.20 31.68
C ARG A 371 -2.59 14.31 30.24
N SER A 372 -2.60 13.20 29.51
CA SER A 372 -2.34 13.24 28.06
C SER A 372 -3.55 13.74 27.25
N PRO A 373 -3.34 14.17 25.98
CA PRO A 373 -4.43 14.62 25.10
C PRO A 373 -5.45 13.54 24.77
N HIS A 374 -6.69 13.96 24.49
CA HIS A 374 -7.80 13.13 24.03
C HIS A 374 -8.50 13.76 22.80
N TRP A 375 -9.27 12.99 22.02
CA TRP A 375 -9.96 13.55 20.84
C TRP A 375 -10.94 14.67 21.17
N ASP A 376 -11.45 14.72 22.39
CA ASP A 376 -12.35 15.80 22.84
C ASP A 376 -11.63 17.15 22.95
N ASP A 377 -10.30 17.16 23.01
CA ASP A 377 -9.49 18.38 22.97
C ASP A 377 -9.34 18.93 21.53
N SER A 378 -9.57 18.11 20.50
CA SER A 378 -9.31 18.45 19.09
C SER A 378 -9.94 19.77 18.63
N PRO A 379 -11.20 20.13 19.00
CA PRO A 379 -11.77 21.42 18.63
C PRO A 379 -10.99 22.63 19.16
N SER A 380 -10.29 22.47 20.28
CA SER A 380 -9.47 23.50 20.94
C SER A 380 -7.99 23.43 20.58
N LEU A 381 -7.59 22.49 19.71
CA LEU A 381 -6.20 22.28 19.29
C LEU A 381 -6.02 22.50 17.77
N PRO A 382 -6.31 23.71 17.23
CA PRO A 382 -6.21 23.98 15.80
C PRO A 382 -4.81 23.79 15.24
N TYR A 383 -3.74 24.10 15.99
CA TYR A 383 -2.37 23.88 15.56
C TYR A 383 -2.02 22.40 15.48
N ILE A 384 -2.45 21.57 16.45
CA ILE A 384 -2.28 20.10 16.37
C ILE A 384 -3.04 19.53 15.17
N ASN A 385 -4.27 19.99 14.92
CA ASN A 385 -5.03 19.58 13.74
C ASN A 385 -4.27 19.92 12.45
N ALA A 386 -3.67 21.10 12.37
CA ALA A 386 -2.81 21.52 11.27
C ALA A 386 -1.52 20.70 11.17
N PHE A 387 -0.89 20.37 12.31
CA PHE A 387 0.33 19.59 12.39
C PHE A 387 0.12 18.19 11.81
N VAL A 388 -0.96 17.51 12.21
CA VAL A 388 -1.31 16.18 11.71
C VAL A 388 -1.60 16.20 10.20
N LYS A 389 -2.27 17.24 9.69
CA LYS A 389 -2.44 17.42 8.24
C LYS A 389 -1.10 17.55 7.52
N GLU A 390 -0.15 18.30 8.09
CA GLU A 390 1.17 18.46 7.51
C GLU A 390 2.00 17.17 7.57
N VAL A 391 1.87 16.35 8.62
CA VAL A 391 2.46 14.99 8.67
C VAL A 391 1.98 14.13 7.51
N LEU A 392 0.68 14.15 7.23
CA LEU A 392 0.08 13.37 6.14
C LEU A 392 0.48 13.89 4.75
N ARG A 393 0.72 15.21 4.60
CA ARG A 393 1.10 15.83 3.32
C ARG A 393 2.61 15.76 3.03
N TRP A 394 3.45 16.16 3.99
CA TRP A 394 4.85 16.52 3.76
C TRP A 394 5.68 15.43 3.09
N ARG A 395 5.49 14.19 3.55
CA ARG A 395 6.10 12.98 2.98
C ARG A 395 5.09 11.83 3.02
N SER A 396 4.06 11.95 2.18
CA SER A 396 3.03 10.91 2.01
C SER A 396 3.65 9.52 1.83
N VAL A 397 3.21 8.55 2.64
CA VAL A 397 3.73 7.17 2.57
C VAL A 397 3.48 6.56 1.21
N ALA A 398 2.25 6.57 0.70
CA ALA A 398 1.92 6.05 -0.63
C ALA A 398 2.31 7.07 -1.71
N ILE A 399 3.59 7.19 -2.05
CA ILE A 399 4.12 8.35 -2.76
C ILE A 399 3.64 8.52 -4.20
N ILE A 400 3.10 7.46 -4.80
CA ILE A 400 2.42 7.49 -6.09
C ILE A 400 0.90 7.29 -5.96
N GLY A 401 0.30 7.63 -4.83
CA GLY A 401 -1.17 7.60 -4.68
C GLY A 401 -1.78 6.20 -4.70
N GLY A 402 -0.98 5.16 -4.43
CA GLY A 402 -1.39 3.76 -4.46
C GLY A 402 -1.40 3.17 -5.87
N GLN A 403 -2.33 2.25 -6.12
CA GLN A 403 -2.36 1.50 -7.39
C GLN A 403 -2.88 2.30 -8.56
N PRO A 404 -2.33 2.08 -9.77
CA PRO A 404 -2.79 2.76 -10.96
C PRO A 404 -4.28 2.51 -11.18
N HIS A 405 -4.98 3.56 -11.56
CA HIS A 405 -6.33 3.51 -12.04
C HIS A 405 -6.33 3.12 -13.52
N SER A 406 -7.49 2.65 -14.00
CA SER A 406 -7.71 2.41 -15.42
C SER A 406 -9.09 2.92 -15.79
N PRO A 407 -9.22 3.71 -16.87
CA PRO A 407 -10.51 4.11 -17.39
C PRO A 407 -11.21 2.90 -18.02
N THR A 408 -12.51 2.76 -17.82
CA THR A 408 -13.34 1.69 -18.40
C THR A 408 -13.80 1.98 -19.83
N GLN A 409 -13.60 3.21 -20.30
CA GLN A 409 -13.93 3.71 -21.62
C GLN A 409 -12.95 4.81 -22.01
N ASP A 410 -12.83 5.12 -23.29
CA ASP A 410 -12.07 6.28 -23.74
C ASP A 410 -12.65 7.56 -23.11
N ASP A 411 -11.75 8.45 -22.70
CA ASP A 411 -12.09 9.75 -22.14
C ASP A 411 -11.28 10.85 -22.85
N SER A 412 -11.86 12.03 -22.94
CA SER A 412 -11.16 13.23 -23.41
C SER A 412 -10.96 14.19 -22.24
N TYR A 413 -9.73 14.65 -22.06
CA TYR A 413 -9.36 15.60 -21.03
C TYR A 413 -8.43 16.66 -21.61
N ASN A 414 -8.86 17.92 -21.59
CA ASN A 414 -8.13 19.06 -22.15
C ASN A 414 -7.65 18.83 -23.59
N GLY A 415 -8.46 18.18 -24.43
CA GLY A 415 -8.13 17.87 -25.81
C GLY A 415 -7.27 16.62 -26.01
N TRP A 416 -6.80 15.98 -24.94
CA TRP A 416 -6.08 14.71 -25.00
C TRP A 416 -7.00 13.52 -24.83
N LEU A 417 -6.73 12.45 -25.57
CA LEU A 417 -7.33 11.14 -25.41
C LEU A 417 -6.64 10.39 -24.27
N ILE A 418 -7.42 9.84 -23.35
CA ILE A 418 -7.00 8.82 -22.39
C ILE A 418 -7.76 7.53 -22.73
N PRO A 419 -7.11 6.54 -23.36
CA PRO A 419 -7.79 5.37 -23.88
C PRO A 419 -8.23 4.41 -22.77
N ALA A 420 -9.31 3.68 -23.00
CA ALA A 420 -9.79 2.61 -22.15
C ALA A 420 -8.67 1.60 -21.86
N GLY A 421 -8.56 1.15 -20.60
CA GLY A 421 -7.53 0.19 -20.21
C GLY A 421 -6.12 0.77 -19.99
N ALA A 422 -5.89 2.05 -20.29
CA ALA A 422 -4.61 2.71 -20.01
C ALA A 422 -4.31 2.72 -18.51
N TRP A 423 -3.02 2.74 -18.17
CA TRP A 423 -2.60 2.94 -16.78
C TRP A 423 -2.68 4.43 -16.47
N VAL A 424 -3.29 4.81 -15.36
CA VAL A 424 -3.39 6.21 -14.93
C VAL A 424 -2.94 6.30 -13.47
N GLN A 425 -1.80 6.93 -13.24
CA GLN A 425 -1.11 6.96 -11.95
C GLN A 425 -1.08 8.37 -11.37
N GLY A 426 -1.42 8.53 -10.09
CA GLY A 426 -1.28 9.80 -9.39
C GLY A 426 0.15 9.97 -8.85
N ASN A 427 0.83 11.07 -9.13
CA ASN A 427 2.15 11.34 -8.56
C ASN A 427 1.99 12.16 -7.27
N LEU A 428 1.77 11.52 -6.12
CA LEU A 428 1.61 12.25 -4.85
C LEU A 428 2.87 13.01 -4.45
N TRP A 429 4.07 12.55 -4.84
CA TRP A 429 5.30 13.34 -4.70
C TRP A 429 5.14 14.72 -5.36
N ALA A 430 4.78 14.76 -6.65
CA ALA A 430 4.59 16.02 -7.35
C ALA A 430 3.41 16.82 -6.80
N ILE A 431 2.26 16.17 -6.56
CA ILE A 431 1.02 16.83 -6.12
C ILE A 431 1.20 17.50 -4.75
N HIS A 432 1.82 16.83 -3.78
CA HIS A 432 2.03 17.39 -2.44
C HIS A 432 3.22 18.34 -2.36
N ARG A 433 4.05 18.40 -3.41
CA ARG A 433 5.17 19.34 -3.51
C ARG A 433 4.93 20.46 -4.52
N HIS A 434 3.73 20.55 -5.08
CA HIS A 434 3.43 21.56 -6.08
C HIS A 434 3.35 22.95 -5.43
N GLU A 435 4.23 23.86 -5.84
CA GLU A 435 4.44 25.16 -5.18
C GLU A 435 3.20 26.08 -5.21
N ARG A 436 2.27 25.86 -6.17
CA ARG A 436 1.02 26.62 -6.25
C ARG A 436 0.15 26.40 -5.01
N GLU A 437 0.09 25.18 -4.51
CA GLU A 437 -0.67 24.81 -3.31
C GLU A 437 0.21 24.84 -2.05
N PHE A 438 1.49 24.49 -2.18
CA PHE A 438 2.41 24.31 -1.06
C PHE A 438 3.72 25.10 -1.28
N PRO A 439 3.75 26.42 -1.04
CA PRO A 439 5.00 27.18 -1.00
C PRO A 439 5.97 26.58 0.03
N ASP A 440 7.27 26.54 -0.32
CA ASP A 440 8.30 25.77 0.40
C ASP A 440 7.82 24.36 0.74
N PRO A 441 7.59 23.50 -0.27
CA PRO A 441 6.94 22.20 -0.09
C PRO A 441 7.74 21.24 0.81
N ASP A 442 9.06 21.45 0.88
CA ASP A 442 10.01 20.68 1.69
C ASP A 442 10.11 21.13 3.13
N ARG A 443 9.63 22.32 3.46
CA ARG A 443 9.55 22.76 4.84
C ARG A 443 8.31 22.16 5.49
N PHE A 444 8.50 21.51 6.63
CA PHE A 444 7.38 21.07 7.46
C PHE A 444 6.77 22.31 8.13
N TYR A 445 5.62 22.77 7.64
CA TYR A 445 5.04 24.05 8.05
C TYR A 445 3.53 23.93 8.29
N PRO A 446 3.10 23.45 9.49
CA PRO A 446 1.68 23.28 9.83
C PRO A 446 0.84 24.54 9.66
N ASP A 447 1.41 25.72 9.92
CA ASP A 447 0.72 27.00 9.86
C ASP A 447 -0.01 27.23 8.51
N ARG A 448 0.40 26.59 7.41
CA ARG A 448 -0.27 26.65 6.10
C ARG A 448 -1.73 26.18 6.11
N TYR A 449 -2.14 25.42 7.13
CA TYR A 449 -3.51 24.94 7.31
C TYR A 449 -4.37 25.83 8.22
N LEU A 450 -3.77 26.84 8.86
CA LEU A 450 -4.50 27.78 9.71
C LEU A 450 -5.24 28.82 8.86
N ALA A 451 -6.42 29.22 9.32
CA ALA A 451 -7.36 29.97 8.50
C ALA A 451 -6.79 31.30 7.98
N ASP A 452 -6.05 32.01 8.83
CA ASP A 452 -5.53 33.36 8.60
C ASP A 452 -4.05 33.38 8.17
N ASN A 453 -3.47 32.23 7.84
CA ASN A 453 -2.05 32.18 7.44
C ASN A 453 -1.86 32.61 5.98
N PRO A 454 -0.90 33.51 5.67
CA PRO A 454 -0.62 33.95 4.30
C PRO A 454 -0.21 32.84 3.33
N SER A 455 0.32 31.73 3.85
CA SER A 455 0.73 30.56 3.07
C SER A 455 -0.41 29.59 2.77
N ARG A 456 -1.61 29.84 3.30
CA ARG A 456 -2.80 29.05 2.98
C ARG A 456 -3.16 29.26 1.50
N ARG A 457 -3.29 28.15 0.77
CA ARG A 457 -3.69 28.13 -0.64
C ARG A 457 -4.92 27.25 -0.83
N PRO A 458 -5.76 27.53 -1.85
CA PRO A 458 -6.85 26.64 -2.23
C PRO A 458 -6.32 25.25 -2.60
N PHE A 459 -7.05 24.22 -2.21
CA PHE A 459 -6.77 22.83 -2.58
C PHE A 459 -8.10 22.15 -2.96
N PRO A 460 -8.17 21.34 -4.02
CA PRO A 460 -9.43 20.84 -4.56
C PRO A 460 -10.18 19.83 -3.67
N GLY A 461 -9.58 19.35 -2.57
CA GLY A 461 -10.21 18.45 -1.61
C GLY A 461 -10.28 19.05 -0.20
N ASP A 462 -11.36 18.76 0.53
CA ASP A 462 -11.71 19.37 1.82
C ASP A 462 -10.65 19.17 2.92
N LYS A 463 -9.86 18.10 2.81
CA LYS A 463 -8.81 17.77 3.79
C LYS A 463 -7.56 18.64 3.63
N GLY A 464 -7.34 19.22 2.44
CA GLY A 464 -6.11 19.95 2.10
C GLY A 464 -4.90 19.07 1.78
N TYR A 465 -5.14 17.78 1.52
CA TYR A 465 -4.16 16.80 1.05
C TYR A 465 -4.88 15.62 0.35
N MET A 466 -4.12 14.71 -0.26
CA MET A 466 -4.63 13.57 -1.08
C MET A 466 -3.95 12.23 -0.74
N THR A 467 -3.34 12.11 0.44
CA THR A 467 -2.54 10.96 0.92
C THR A 467 -3.27 9.61 0.85
N PHE A 468 -4.61 9.62 0.92
CA PHE A 468 -5.43 8.41 0.92
C PHE A 468 -5.96 8.03 -0.48
N GLY A 469 -5.48 8.66 -1.55
CA GLY A 469 -5.96 8.43 -2.90
C GLY A 469 -7.33 9.09 -3.16
N TRP A 470 -8.09 8.56 -4.12
CA TRP A 470 -9.21 9.29 -4.72
C TRP A 470 -10.43 8.42 -5.02
N GLY A 471 -11.59 9.06 -5.01
CA GLY A 471 -12.85 8.58 -5.52
C GLY A 471 -13.26 7.22 -4.97
N ARG A 472 -13.76 6.37 -5.87
CA ARG A 472 -14.21 5.02 -5.53
C ARG A 472 -13.12 4.12 -4.94
N ARG A 473 -11.84 4.48 -5.14
CA ARG A 473 -10.68 3.70 -4.69
C ARG A 473 -9.92 4.37 -3.54
N VAL A 474 -10.47 5.43 -2.94
CA VAL A 474 -9.94 6.05 -1.72
C VAL A 474 -9.67 4.99 -0.65
N CYS A 475 -8.63 5.15 0.17
CA CYS A 475 -8.23 4.19 1.19
C CYS A 475 -9.41 3.77 2.08
N SER A 476 -9.63 2.46 2.26
CA SER A 476 -10.68 1.96 3.18
C SER A 476 -10.40 2.35 4.62
N GLY A 477 -9.12 2.37 5.01
CA GLY A 477 -8.67 2.65 6.37
C GLY A 477 -8.44 4.13 6.67
N GLN A 478 -8.86 5.07 5.82
CA GLN A 478 -8.58 6.50 6.01
C GLN A 478 -9.03 7.00 7.38
N ALA A 479 -10.27 6.71 7.78
CA ALA A 479 -10.80 7.16 9.07
C ALA A 479 -10.01 6.58 10.25
N LEU A 480 -9.64 5.29 10.16
CA LEU A 480 -8.85 4.61 11.19
C LEU A 480 -7.45 5.24 11.33
N ALA A 481 -6.79 5.49 10.18
CA ALA A 481 -5.45 6.07 10.12
C ALA A 481 -5.45 7.53 10.60
N GLU A 482 -6.40 8.36 10.17
CA GLU A 482 -6.53 9.75 10.63
C GLU A 482 -6.75 9.80 12.16
N GLN A 483 -7.66 8.97 12.69
CA GLN A 483 -7.95 8.92 14.13
C GLN A 483 -6.73 8.50 14.95
N GLY A 484 -6.05 7.43 14.53
CA GLY A 484 -4.88 6.88 15.21
C GLY A 484 -3.64 7.75 15.08
N THR A 485 -3.43 8.40 13.93
CA THR A 485 -2.31 9.33 13.73
C THR A 485 -2.49 10.57 14.61
N TRP A 486 -3.70 11.13 14.66
CA TRP A 486 -3.98 12.32 15.45
C TRP A 486 -3.64 12.12 16.94
N ILE A 487 -4.17 11.05 17.55
CA ILE A 487 -3.98 10.81 18.99
C ILE A 487 -2.53 10.51 19.34
N THR A 488 -1.83 9.73 18.51
CA THR A 488 -0.43 9.38 18.75
C THR A 488 0.47 10.60 18.59
N VAL A 489 0.28 11.41 17.53
CA VAL A 489 1.06 12.64 17.32
C VAL A 489 0.83 13.63 18.45
N ALA A 490 -0.42 13.91 18.82
CA ALA A 490 -0.75 14.82 19.91
C ALA A 490 -0.11 14.39 21.23
N ARG A 491 -0.20 13.10 21.58
CA ARG A 491 0.38 12.56 22.82
C ARG A 491 1.90 12.59 22.82
N LEU A 492 2.55 12.28 21.71
CA LEU A 492 4.02 12.30 21.63
C LEU A 492 4.57 13.73 21.68
N LEU A 493 3.90 14.69 21.03
CA LEU A 493 4.22 16.12 21.15
C LEU A 493 4.04 16.61 22.59
N TRP A 494 2.96 16.20 23.26
CA TRP A 494 2.71 16.53 24.66
C TRP A 494 3.75 15.92 25.60
N GLY A 495 4.11 14.65 25.37
CA GLY A 495 4.95 13.87 26.28
C GLY A 495 6.44 14.16 26.16
N PHE A 496 6.92 14.46 24.96
CA PHE A 496 8.34 14.41 24.64
C PHE A 496 8.84 15.63 23.88
N ASP A 497 10.12 15.92 24.13
CA ASP A 497 10.95 16.72 23.27
C ASP A 497 11.78 15.76 22.39
N ILE A 498 11.55 15.82 21.08
CA ILE A 498 12.14 14.95 20.07
C ILE A 498 13.15 15.77 19.27
N ARG A 499 14.44 15.47 19.47
CA ARG A 499 15.55 16.28 18.95
C ARG A 499 16.52 15.43 18.14
N LYS A 500 17.38 16.10 17.37
CA LYS A 500 18.57 15.46 16.79
C LYS A 500 19.40 14.77 17.87
N ALA A 501 19.93 13.59 17.54
CA ALA A 501 20.88 12.93 18.43
C ALA A 501 22.17 13.75 18.52
N ARG A 502 22.94 13.54 19.59
CA ARG A 502 24.29 14.08 19.73
C ARG A 502 25.31 12.97 19.60
N ASP A 503 26.41 13.29 18.93
CA ASP A 503 27.55 12.42 18.80
C ASP A 503 28.20 12.20 20.18
N PRO A 504 28.43 10.95 20.63
CA PRO A 504 28.98 10.68 21.96
C PRO A 504 30.39 11.22 22.18
N ASP A 505 31.20 11.29 21.13
CA ASP A 505 32.62 11.65 21.23
C ASP A 505 32.82 13.17 21.15
N THR A 506 32.05 13.84 20.30
CA THR A 506 32.19 15.28 20.00
C THR A 506 31.11 16.15 20.62
N GLY A 507 29.98 15.58 21.04
CA GLY A 507 28.82 16.32 21.55
C GLY A 507 28.04 17.12 20.50
N ALA A 508 28.48 17.08 19.24
CA ALA A 508 27.86 17.77 18.11
C ALA A 508 26.51 17.14 17.75
N GLU A 509 25.59 17.93 17.20
CA GLU A 509 24.32 17.39 16.70
C GLU A 509 24.54 16.57 15.42
N ILE A 510 23.87 15.42 15.35
CA ILE A 510 23.85 14.57 14.17
C ILE A 510 22.67 15.04 13.31
N ASP A 511 22.99 15.59 12.14
CA ASP A 511 21.96 16.03 11.20
C ASP A 511 21.11 14.86 10.68
N VAL A 512 19.86 15.18 10.37
CA VAL A 512 18.89 14.26 9.77
C VAL A 512 18.62 14.68 8.33
N ASP A 513 18.65 13.73 7.40
CA ASP A 513 18.36 13.98 5.99
C ASP A 513 16.86 13.81 5.69
N ILE A 514 16.20 14.90 5.34
CA ILE A 514 14.75 14.94 5.02
C ILE A 514 14.39 14.26 3.67
N PHE A 515 15.39 13.79 2.92
CA PHE A 515 15.24 13.05 1.65
C PHE A 515 15.68 11.59 1.74
N ALA A 516 16.28 11.18 2.86
CA ALA A 516 16.70 9.81 3.13
C ALA A 516 15.48 8.91 3.39
N TYR A 517 14.81 8.53 2.31
CA TYR A 517 13.66 7.62 2.29
C TYR A 517 13.96 6.38 1.45
N THR A 518 13.26 5.28 1.75
CA THR A 518 13.26 4.04 0.95
C THR A 518 12.75 4.27 -0.48
N ASN A 519 12.97 3.30 -1.36
CA ASN A 519 12.68 3.40 -2.81
C ASN A 519 11.33 2.79 -3.22
N GLY A 520 10.60 2.14 -2.31
CA GLY A 520 9.31 1.52 -2.59
C GLY A 520 8.16 2.52 -2.69
N LEU A 521 6.99 2.05 -3.16
CA LEU A 521 5.76 2.85 -3.24
C LEU A 521 5.35 3.41 -1.87
N ASN A 522 5.43 2.56 -0.85
CA ASN A 522 5.31 2.96 0.55
C ASN A 522 6.68 3.44 1.01
N MET A 523 6.90 4.75 0.94
CA MET A 523 8.15 5.33 1.41
C MET A 523 8.13 5.48 2.93
N ARG A 524 9.28 5.15 3.54
CA ARG A 524 9.55 5.39 4.95
C ARG A 524 10.93 6.03 5.10
N PRO A 525 11.16 6.84 6.14
CA PRO A 525 12.51 7.31 6.46
C PRO A 525 13.47 6.13 6.61
N GLN A 526 14.68 6.29 6.11
CA GLN A 526 15.81 5.42 6.44
C GLN A 526 16.10 5.54 7.94
N PRO A 527 16.68 4.51 8.59
CA PRO A 527 17.04 4.60 10.00
C PRO A 527 17.91 5.82 10.31
N PHE A 528 17.52 6.60 11.31
CA PHE A 528 18.28 7.75 11.81
C PHE A 528 18.28 7.75 13.34
N ARG A 529 19.27 8.42 13.94
CA ARG A 529 19.36 8.57 15.40
C ARG A 529 18.65 9.84 15.84
N CYS A 530 17.85 9.76 16.90
CA CYS A 530 17.24 10.91 17.56
C CYS A 530 17.32 10.76 19.08
N ALA A 531 17.16 11.87 19.79
CA ALA A 531 17.01 11.92 21.24
C ALA A 531 15.54 12.20 21.56
N ILE A 532 14.92 11.34 22.38
CA ILE A 532 13.54 11.48 22.80
C ILE A 532 13.55 11.57 24.33
N VAL A 533 13.20 12.74 24.85
CA VAL A 533 13.31 13.04 26.29
C VAL A 533 11.96 13.55 26.79
N PRO A 534 11.45 13.07 27.94
CA PRO A 534 10.22 13.62 28.50
C PRO A 534 10.39 15.10 28.82
N ARG A 535 9.34 15.90 28.58
CA ARG A 535 9.41 17.36 28.70
C ARG A 535 9.51 17.86 30.15
N SER A 536 8.98 17.10 31.10
CA SER A 536 9.08 17.38 32.54
C SER A 536 8.94 16.09 33.37
N GLU A 537 9.23 16.17 34.66
CA GLU A 537 9.04 15.03 35.57
C GLU A 537 7.56 14.77 35.84
N GLU A 538 6.73 15.81 35.88
CA GLU A 538 5.27 15.70 36.01
C GLU A 538 4.67 14.95 34.81
N ILE A 539 5.09 15.30 33.59
CA ILE A 539 4.68 14.63 32.36
C ILE A 539 5.20 13.19 32.34
N ARG A 540 6.46 12.95 32.78
CA ARG A 540 6.99 11.59 32.93
C ARG A 540 6.11 10.75 33.85
N ALA A 541 5.74 11.27 35.03
CA ALA A 541 4.90 10.56 35.99
C ALA A 541 3.50 10.27 35.42
N ALA A 542 2.93 11.20 34.65
CA ALA A 542 1.66 10.99 33.96
C ALA A 542 1.76 9.92 32.85
N LEU A 543 2.83 9.94 32.03
CA LEU A 543 3.09 8.92 31.01
C LEU A 543 3.22 7.51 31.63
N VAL A 544 3.92 7.36 32.75
CA VAL A 544 4.03 6.08 33.47
C VAL A 544 2.67 5.63 33.98
N ARG A 545 1.96 6.49 34.73
CA ARG A 545 0.63 6.18 35.27
C ARG A 545 -0.37 5.75 34.19
N GLU A 546 -0.47 6.55 33.12
CA GLU A 546 -1.43 6.28 32.04
C GLU A 546 -1.02 5.07 31.20
N GLY A 547 0.28 4.88 30.95
CA GLY A 547 0.79 3.72 30.22
C GLY A 547 0.57 2.42 30.98
N GLU A 548 0.80 2.40 32.28
CA GLU A 548 0.53 1.22 33.12
C GLU A 548 -0.97 0.90 33.23
N GLN A 549 -1.82 1.94 33.30
CA GLN A 549 -3.27 1.73 33.24
C GLN A 549 -3.68 1.16 31.88
N ALA A 550 -3.17 1.71 30.78
CA ALA A 550 -3.45 1.21 29.44
C ALA A 550 -3.02 -0.25 29.25
N LEU A 551 -1.88 -0.67 29.82
CA LEU A 551 -1.46 -2.07 29.83
C LEU A 551 -2.44 -2.98 30.59
N ARG A 552 -3.01 -2.51 31.71
CA ARG A 552 -4.04 -3.26 32.45
C ARG A 552 -5.32 -3.40 31.62
N ASP A 553 -5.77 -2.31 31.00
CA ASP A 553 -6.99 -2.28 30.19
C ASP A 553 -6.87 -3.16 28.94
N LEU A 554 -5.69 -3.18 28.33
CA LEU A 554 -5.41 -3.97 27.13
C LEU A 554 -5.11 -5.46 27.42
N LYS A 555 -4.90 -5.84 28.69
CA LYS A 555 -4.49 -7.20 29.08
C LYS A 555 -5.45 -8.29 28.59
N VAL A 556 -6.75 -7.98 28.50
CA VAL A 556 -7.78 -8.92 28.00
C VAL A 556 -7.58 -9.29 26.53
N LEU A 557 -6.84 -8.46 25.77
CA LEU A 557 -6.54 -8.68 24.36
C LEU A 557 -5.18 -9.37 24.15
N ASP A 558 -4.34 -9.49 25.18
CA ASP A 558 -3.03 -10.12 25.05
C ASP A 558 -3.15 -11.61 24.71
N GLY A 559 -2.23 -12.11 23.89
CA GLY A 559 -2.12 -13.55 23.63
C GLY A 559 -0.99 -13.90 22.66
N GLU A 560 -0.92 -15.17 22.24
CA GLU A 560 -0.01 -15.67 21.18
C GLU A 560 -0.77 -16.36 20.03
N SER A 561 -0.34 -16.14 18.76
CA SER A 561 -0.96 -16.78 17.61
C SER A 561 -0.37 -18.18 17.47
N ARG A 562 -1.22 -19.18 17.21
CA ARG A 562 -0.75 -20.56 17.04
C ARG A 562 0.11 -20.71 15.78
N TYR A 563 -0.16 -19.89 14.78
CA TYR A 563 0.49 -19.94 13.47
C TYR A 563 1.44 -18.75 13.26
N ARG A 564 2.57 -19.03 12.61
CA ARG A 564 3.55 -18.04 12.12
C ARG A 564 3.69 -18.20 10.61
N MET A 565 3.73 -17.12 9.84
CA MET A 565 3.74 -17.18 8.38
C MET A 565 4.99 -17.90 7.86
N SER A 566 6.13 -17.74 8.54
CA SER A 566 7.40 -18.41 8.20
C SER A 566 7.33 -19.94 8.32
N THR A 567 6.64 -20.48 9.33
CA THR A 567 6.54 -21.93 9.56
C THR A 567 5.26 -22.54 8.98
N PHE A 568 4.20 -21.75 8.80
CA PHE A 568 2.88 -22.21 8.41
C PHE A 568 2.89 -23.08 7.14
N TYR A 569 3.58 -22.65 6.07
CA TYR A 569 3.63 -23.47 4.84
C TYR A 569 4.53 -24.69 4.95
N GLN A 570 5.52 -24.68 5.83
CA GLN A 570 6.35 -25.85 6.10
C GLN A 570 5.54 -26.89 6.86
N GLU A 571 4.76 -26.46 7.85
CA GLU A 571 3.87 -27.31 8.63
C GLU A 571 2.69 -27.85 7.80
N GLN A 572 2.09 -27.03 6.94
CA GLN A 572 1.05 -27.49 6.00
C GLN A 572 1.60 -28.51 5.01
N ARG A 573 2.84 -28.37 4.53
CA ARG A 573 3.50 -29.40 3.71
C ARG A 573 3.79 -30.68 4.48
N ARG A 574 4.02 -30.61 5.79
CA ARG A 574 4.23 -31.79 6.65
C ARG A 574 2.94 -32.54 6.99
N LYS A 575 1.80 -31.83 7.06
CA LYS A 575 0.46 -32.40 7.29
C LYS A 575 -0.13 -33.16 6.09
N TYR A 576 0.56 -33.18 4.95
CA TYR A 576 0.12 -33.96 3.80
C TYR A 576 1.34 -34.66 3.20
N LYS A 577 1.36 -35.99 3.24
CA LYS A 577 2.40 -36.79 2.60
C LYS A 577 1.99 -37.03 1.15
N GLU A 578 2.91 -36.76 0.24
CA GLU A 578 2.74 -37.13 -1.16
C GLU A 578 3.03 -38.63 -1.26
N GLU A 579 1.97 -39.44 -1.41
CA GLU A 579 2.09 -40.88 -1.59
C GLU A 579 1.78 -41.25 -3.04
N PRO A 580 2.62 -42.10 -3.67
CA PRO A 580 2.32 -42.64 -5.00
C PRO A 580 1.19 -43.66 -4.88
N VAL A 581 0.07 -43.40 -5.55
CA VAL A 581 -1.06 -44.33 -5.65
C VAL A 581 -1.25 -44.67 -7.13
N LEU A 582 -1.44 -45.95 -7.43
CA LEU A 582 -1.73 -46.40 -8.79
C LEU A 582 -3.19 -46.08 -9.14
N ASP A 583 -3.41 -45.42 -10.26
CA ASP A 583 -4.76 -45.25 -10.80
C ASP A 583 -5.29 -46.56 -11.41
N GLU A 584 -6.58 -46.57 -11.77
CA GLU A 584 -7.28 -47.71 -12.36
C GLU A 584 -6.67 -48.23 -13.68
N ASN A 585 -5.76 -47.45 -14.28
CA ASN A 585 -5.03 -47.81 -15.50
C ASN A 585 -3.56 -48.18 -15.21
N GLY A 586 -3.16 -48.30 -13.94
CA GLY A 586 -1.81 -48.68 -13.53
C GLY A 586 -0.78 -47.55 -13.57
N ASN A 587 -1.20 -46.28 -13.72
CA ASN A 587 -0.27 -45.14 -13.70
C ASN A 587 -0.04 -44.64 -12.27
N VAL A 588 1.21 -44.31 -11.94
CA VAL A 588 1.54 -43.73 -10.63
C VAL A 588 1.05 -42.27 -10.59
N LYS A 589 0.02 -42.02 -9.77
CA LYS A 589 -0.50 -40.69 -9.46
C LYS A 589 -0.08 -40.31 -8.05
N VAL A 590 0.61 -39.19 -7.91
CA VAL A 590 0.95 -38.64 -6.60
C VAL A 590 -0.30 -37.96 -6.04
N VAL A 591 -0.83 -38.50 -4.94
CA VAL A 591 -1.96 -37.91 -4.21
C VAL A 591 -1.50 -37.40 -2.85
N ARG A 592 -2.10 -36.30 -2.41
CA ARG A 592 -1.86 -35.73 -1.09
C ARG A 592 -2.72 -36.45 -0.07
N VAL A 593 -2.09 -37.28 0.74
CA VAL A 593 -2.73 -38.00 1.84
C VAL A 593 -2.46 -37.21 3.12
N LYS A 594 -3.50 -37.00 3.95
CA LYS A 594 -3.42 -36.21 5.18
C LYS A 594 -2.71 -36.97 6.30
#